data_AF-A0A347AGQ1-F1
#
_entry.id   AF-A0A347AGQ1-F1
#
_cell.length_a   1.000
_cell.length_b   1.000
_cell.length_c   1.000
_cell.angle_alpha   90.00
_cell.angle_beta   90.00
_cell.angle_gamma   90.00
#
_symmetry.space_group_name_H-M   'P 1'
#
loop_
_entity.id
_entity.type
_entity.pdbx_description
1 polymer ?
#
loop_
_entity_poly.entity_id
_entity_poly.type
_entity_poly.pdbx_seq_one_letter_code
_entity_poly.pdbx_strand_id
1 'polypeptide(L)' 'MSEPKPEVWRVLLTVFLGLGWLVFLSIWFFFYITNFSFFQNLAIFIISIVIVGAVTVLLWVPFGMKYGK' A
#
# COMPACT_ATOMS: atom_id res chain seq x y z
N MET A 1 31.84 -1.21 -6.03
CA MET A 1 30.92 -1.77 -5.02
C MET A 1 29.64 -2.18 -5.73
N SER A 2 29.20 -3.42 -5.58
CA SER A 2 27.88 -3.84 -6.07
C SER A 2 26.78 -3.15 -5.27
N GLU A 3 25.74 -2.66 -5.94
CA GLU A 3 24.58 -2.10 -5.24
C GLU A 3 23.88 -3.18 -4.40
N PRO A 4 23.47 -2.85 -3.16
CA PRO A 4 22.72 -3.76 -2.30
C PRO A 4 21.35 -4.05 -2.93
N LYS A 5 21.11 -5.32 -3.26
CA LYS A 5 19.83 -5.77 -3.82
C LYS A 5 18.80 -5.99 -2.71
N PRO A 6 17.55 -5.52 -2.85
CA PRO A 6 16.51 -5.82 -1.88
C PRO A 6 16.17 -7.31 -1.87
N GLU A 7 15.75 -7.80 -0.70
CA GLU A 7 15.34 -9.18 -0.50
C GLU A 7 14.05 -9.47 -1.29
N VAL A 8 13.97 -10.62 -1.95
CA VAL A 8 12.83 -10.98 -2.84
C VAL A 8 11.48 -10.92 -2.11
N TRP A 9 11.42 -11.34 -0.83
CA TRP A 9 10.19 -11.29 -0.04
C TRP A 9 9.64 -9.86 0.12
N ARG A 10 10.52 -8.85 0.21
CA ARG A 10 10.15 -7.44 0.37
C ARG A 10 9.47 -6.92 -0.89
N VAL A 11 10.02 -7.29 -2.05
CA VAL A 11 9.44 -6.99 -3.36
C VAL A 11 8.07 -7.67 -3.49
N LEU A 12 7.99 -8.97 -3.19
CA LEU A 12 6.75 -9.73 -3.25
C LEU A 12 5.67 -9.13 -2.34
N LEU A 13 6.01 -8.77 -1.09
CA LEU A 13 5.06 -8.10 -0.19
C LEU A 13 4.55 -6.77 -0.74
N THR A 14 5.40 -5.97 -1.39
CA THR A 14 4.97 -4.71 -2.00
C THR A 14 3.97 -4.95 -3.14
N VAL A 15 4.23 -5.96 -3.98
CA VAL A 15 3.32 -6.36 -5.06
C VAL A 15 1.98 -6.86 -4.50
N PHE A 16 2.01 -7.77 -3.53
CA PHE A 16 0.79 -8.30 -2.92
C PHE A 16 0.01 -7.23 -2.14
N LEU A 17 0.69 -6.27 -1.51
CA LEU A 17 0.04 -5.13 -0.86
C LEU A 17 -0.70 -4.26 -1.88
N GLY A 18 -0.07 -3.95 -3.01
CA GLY A 18 -0.70 -3.19 -4.09
C GLY A 18 -1.90 -3.91 -4.71
N LEU A 19 -1.75 -5.21 -5.02
CA LEU A 19 -2.85 -6.03 -5.54
C LEU A 19 -3.98 -6.17 -4.52
N GLY A 20 -3.66 -6.42 -3.25
CA GLY A 20 -4.63 -6.51 -2.16
C GLY A 20 -5.41 -5.21 -1.99
N TRP A 21 -4.75 -4.06 -2.14
CA TRP A 21 -5.44 -2.76 -2.14
C TRP A 21 -6.39 -2.60 -3.33
N LEU A 22 -6.00 -3.02 -4.54
CA LEU A 22 -6.89 -2.98 -5.70
C LEU A 22 -8.10 -3.92 -5.55
N VAL A 23 -7.90 -5.10 -4.95
CA VAL A 23 -9.00 -6.01 -4.60
C VAL A 23 -9.92 -5.35 -3.56
N PHE A 24 -9.36 -4.74 -2.52
CA PHE A 24 -10.12 -3.99 -1.53
C PHE A 24 -10.96 -2.89 -2.18
N LEU A 25 -10.37 -2.06 -3.06
CA LEU A 25 -11.10 -1.02 -3.77
C LEU A 25 -12.20 -1.62 -4.64
N SER A 26 -11.92 -2.69 -5.38
CA SER A 26 -12.93 -3.35 -6.20
C SER A 26 -14.12 -3.79 -5.34
N ILE A 27 -13.86 -4.50 -4.24
CA ILE A 27 -14.90 -4.92 -3.29
C ILE A 27 -15.65 -3.70 -2.72
N TRP A 28 -14.94 -2.65 -2.33
CA TRP A 28 -15.54 -1.44 -1.77
C TRP A 28 -16.52 -0.77 -2.74
N PHE A 29 -16.07 -0.55 -3.97
CA PHE A 29 -16.86 0.15 -4.98
C PHE A 29 -18.06 -0.68 -5.46
N PHE A 30 -17.94 -2.01 -5.57
CA PHE A 30 -19.06 -2.85 -6.02
C PHE A 30 -20.09 -3.14 -4.93
N PHE A 31 -19.68 -3.27 -3.66
CA PHE A 31 -20.56 -3.79 -2.60
C PHE A 31 -20.89 -2.78 -1.50
N TYR A 32 -20.04 -1.79 -1.25
CA TYR A 32 -20.15 -0.93 -0.06
C TYR A 32 -20.45 0.54 -0.36
N ILE A 33 -20.15 1.03 -1.57
CA ILE A 33 -20.22 2.46 -1.89
C ILE A 33 -21.60 3.10 -1.64
N THR A 34 -22.68 2.35 -1.85
CA THR A 34 -24.06 2.85 -1.68
C THR A 34 -24.49 3.00 -0.22
N ASN A 35 -23.75 2.40 0.71
CA ASN A 35 -24.07 2.44 2.15
C ASN A 35 -23.53 3.69 2.85
N PHE A 36 -22.75 4.51 2.14
CA PHE A 36 -22.04 5.66 2.69
C PHE A 36 -22.29 6.91 1.84
N SER A 37 -22.21 8.08 2.45
CA SER A 37 -22.25 9.34 1.71
C SER A 37 -21.00 9.51 0.85
N PHE A 38 -21.05 10.44 -0.12
CA PHE A 38 -19.91 10.73 -0.98
C PHE A 38 -18.64 11.06 -0.18
N PHE A 39 -18.74 11.93 0.83
CA PHE A 39 -17.59 12.32 1.66
C PHE A 39 -17.05 11.17 2.51
N GLN A 40 -17.92 10.28 3.00
CA GLN A 40 -17.49 9.09 3.73
C GLN A 40 -16.72 8.11 2.84
N ASN A 41 -17.20 7.87 1.61
CA ASN A 41 -16.49 7.05 0.63
C ASN A 41 -15.12 7.65 0.27
N LEU A 42 -15.07 8.97 0.08
CA LEU A 42 -13.81 9.67 -0.19
C LEU A 42 -12.84 9.55 0.98
N ALA A 43 -13.32 9.70 2.22
CA ALA A 43 -12.49 9.52 3.40
C ALA A 43 -11.92 8.09 3.48
N ILE A 44 -12.74 7.07 3.21
CA ILE A 44 -12.31 5.67 3.24
C ILE A 44 -11.27 5.37 2.17
N PHE A 45 -11.46 5.92 0.96
CA PHE A 45 -10.48 5.84 -0.11
C PHE A 45 -9.13 6.45 0.32
N ILE A 46 -9.13 7.68 0.83
CA ILE A 46 -7.92 8.37 1.29
C ILE A 46 -7.24 7.59 2.44
N ILE A 47 -8.01 7.15 3.44
CA ILE A 47 -7.49 6.37 4.57
C ILE A 47 -6.84 5.07 4.07
N SER A 48 -7.45 4.37 3.11
CA SER A 48 -6.87 3.15 2.55
C SER A 48 -5.52 3.41 1.85
N ILE A 49 -5.38 4.54 1.14
CA ILE A 49 -4.10 4.95 0.52
C ILE A 49 -3.07 5.23 1.60
N VAL A 50 -3.45 5.95 2.66
CA VAL A 50 -2.55 6.25 3.78
C VAL A 50 -2.05 4.97 4.44
N ILE A 51 -2.90 3.97 4.64
CA ILE A 51 -2.51 2.67 5.20
C ILE A 51 -1.51 1.96 4.29
N VAL A 52 -1.79 1.83 2.99
CA VAL A 52 -0.87 1.19 2.02
C VAL A 52 0.45 1.94 1.93
N GLY A 53 0.40 3.27 1.90
CA GLY A 53 1.57 4.14 1.92
C GLY A 53 2.40 3.95 3.17
N ALA A 54 1.78 3.94 4.35
CA ALA A 54 2.46 3.74 5.62
C ALA A 54 3.15 2.37 5.70
N VAL A 55 2.47 1.30 5.27
CA VAL A 55 3.08 -0.05 5.22
C VAL A 55 4.26 -0.07 4.25
N THR A 56 4.13 0.57 3.08
CA THR A 56 5.22 0.66 2.09
C THR A 56 6.41 1.45 2.65
N VAL A 57 6.16 2.57 3.33
CA VAL A 57 7.20 3.37 4.01
C VAL A 57 7.92 2.54 5.06
N LEU A 58 7.19 1.84 5.94
CA LEU A 58 7.77 0.97 6.96
C LEU A 58 8.59 -0.18 6.34
N LEU A 59 8.17 -0.66 5.17
CA LEU A 59 8.85 -1.71 4.45
C LEU A 59 10.14 -1.23 3.78
N TRP A 60 10.21 0.01 3.28
CA TRP A 60 11.34 0.46 2.45
C TRP A 60 12.28 1.46 3.13
N VAL A 61 11.79 2.29 4.06
CA VAL A 61 12.63 3.30 4.74
C VAL A 61 13.80 2.69 5.50
N PRO A 62 13.65 1.63 6.32
CA PRO A 62 14.79 1.01 6.99
C PRO A 62 15.84 0.44 6.03
N PHE A 63 15.39 -0.12 4.89
CA PHE A 63 16.30 -0.61 3.85
C PHE A 63 17.06 0.57 3.20
N GLY A 64 16.34 1.64 2.85
CA GLY A 64 16.91 2.87 2.32
C GLY A 64 17.90 3.53 3.27
N MET A 65 17.62 3.58 4.57
CA MET A 65 18.55 4.16 5.56
C MET A 65 19.81 3.31 5.77
N LYS A 66 19.71 1.98 5.64
CA LYS A 66 20.84 1.07 5.83
C LYS A 66 21.77 1.01 4.62
N TYR A 67 21.22 1.22 3.43
CA TYR A 67 21.89 0.92 2.15
C TYR A 67 21.93 2.09 1.17
N GLY A 68 21.16 3.15 1.42
CA GLY A 68 21.23 4.42 0.70
C GLY A 68 22.50 5.17 1.08
N LYS A 69 23.19 5.70 0.08
CA LYS A 69 24.34 6.58 0.25
C LYS A 69 23.89 7.98 0.63
#